data_AF-A0A552UX41-F1
#
_entry.id   AF-A0A552UX41-F1
#
_cell.length_a   1.000
_cell.length_b   1.000
_cell.length_c   1.000
_cell.angle_alpha   90.00
_cell.angle_beta   90.00
_cell.angle_gamma   90.00
#
_symmetry.space_group_name_H-M   'P 1'
#
loop_
_entity.id
_entity.type
_entity.pdbx_description
1 polymer ?
#
loop_
_entity_poly.entity_id
_entity_poly.type
_entity_poly.pdbx_seq_one_letter_code
_entity_poly.pdbx_strand_id
1 'polypeptide(L)'
;MQTEINKVELRNLRIEDYKELRLTMQHAYKDVDMDMDEPYWGEKDIKRLLKIFPEGQLVVLVDDKVVGSALSLIVDHKKATTNHTYEKITGNYSFDTHDYDGEVLYGIDVFIDPEYRGLRLGRRLYEARKELCEQLNLRSIIFAGRMPNFNEYSDELTPKEYIEKVRLKEIHDPVLAFQLSNDFHVIKVMRNYLEGDNDSQDYAVLMEWNNIYYDKSPVLINTRKSIIRLGLVQWQMRPLANVEALFEQAEFFIDAVSGYGSDFALFPELFVAPLMADFNHLSEADAIREIARYSEPIRKRFQEMAISYNINIITGSMPMVEDGNLYNVGFLCKRDGTFETYTKIHITPNEVSYWGMVGGSEIKTFDTDCGKIGIMICYDVEFPELARLMADEGMDILFVPFLTDTQNGYTRVKHCAQARAIENECYVAIAGCVGNLPGVNNMDIQYAQTAVFTPSDFSFPSNGIKAEATPNTEMTIIVDVDLDLLKELHEFGSVRILKDRRQDLYRIKKQPVSRKNEPKLDDVPDLTIEDATAEPKPVKVPARTTRAATARVTPPRAATTPKPKVIVAKPVGGTEIKTTRRPAKG
;
A
#
# COMPACT_ATOMS: atom_id res chain seq x y z
N MET A 1 3.57 -42.43 44.26
CA MET A 1 2.19 -42.50 43.74
C MET A 1 2.13 -41.55 42.56
N GLN A 2 1.87 -42.03 41.34
CA GLN A 2 1.61 -41.13 40.21
C GLN A 2 0.23 -40.53 40.44
N THR A 3 0.17 -39.22 40.65
CA THR A 3 -1.09 -38.46 40.70
C THR A 3 -1.83 -38.69 39.38
N GLU A 4 -3.08 -39.11 39.44
CA GLU A 4 -3.90 -39.38 38.27
C GLU A 4 -4.29 -38.03 37.63
N ILE A 5 -3.62 -37.67 36.53
CA ILE A 5 -3.81 -36.38 35.83
C ILE A 5 -4.97 -36.52 34.84
N ASN A 6 -6.01 -35.70 34.99
CA ASN A 6 -7.20 -35.79 34.13
C ASN A 6 -7.17 -34.76 32.99
N LYS A 7 -6.65 -33.54 33.24
CA LYS A 7 -6.67 -32.44 32.29
C LYS A 7 -5.39 -31.60 32.36
N VAL A 8 -4.84 -31.25 31.19
CA VAL A 8 -3.75 -30.26 31.05
C VAL A 8 -4.24 -29.14 30.13
N GLU A 9 -4.15 -27.89 30.59
CA GLU A 9 -4.59 -26.70 29.85
C GLU A 9 -3.44 -25.71 29.71
N LEU A 10 -3.28 -25.12 28.52
CA LEU A 10 -2.33 -24.05 28.24
C LEU A 10 -3.12 -22.84 27.77
N ARG A 11 -2.95 -21.70 28.44
CA ARG A 11 -3.65 -20.46 28.11
C ARG A 11 -2.87 -19.24 28.57
N ASN A 12 -3.36 -18.05 28.24
CA ASN A 12 -2.84 -16.82 28.82
C ASN A 12 -3.13 -16.76 30.32
N LEU A 13 -2.17 -16.18 31.05
CA LEU A 13 -2.26 -15.93 32.49
C LEU A 13 -3.38 -14.92 32.78
N ARG A 14 -4.12 -15.14 33.84
CA ARG A 14 -5.14 -14.21 34.34
C ARG A 14 -4.79 -13.80 35.77
N ILE A 15 -5.30 -12.66 36.22
CA ILE A 15 -4.93 -12.16 37.55
C ILE A 15 -5.48 -13.04 38.68
N GLU A 16 -6.58 -13.73 38.44
CA GLU A 16 -7.19 -14.67 39.38
C GLU A 16 -6.25 -15.85 39.69
N ASP A 17 -5.35 -16.18 38.77
CA ASP A 17 -4.37 -17.26 38.89
C ASP A 17 -3.22 -16.91 39.85
N TYR A 18 -3.06 -15.64 40.24
CA TYR A 18 -1.85 -15.16 40.94
C TYR A 18 -1.54 -15.92 42.23
N LYS A 19 -2.57 -16.27 43.01
CA LYS A 19 -2.36 -16.99 44.28
C LYS A 19 -1.69 -18.33 44.06
N GLU A 20 -2.12 -19.07 43.04
CA GLU A 20 -1.53 -20.35 42.69
C GLU A 20 -0.17 -20.17 42.02
N LEU A 21 -0.08 -19.23 41.08
CA LEU A 21 1.18 -18.86 40.42
C LEU A 21 2.29 -18.57 41.44
N ARG A 22 1.98 -17.82 42.50
CA ARG A 22 2.92 -17.51 43.60
C ARG A 22 3.39 -18.77 44.32
N LEU A 23 2.48 -19.67 44.68
CA LEU A 23 2.84 -20.94 45.33
C LEU A 23 3.74 -21.78 44.43
N THR A 24 3.41 -21.84 43.14
CA THR A 24 4.17 -22.56 42.12
C THR A 24 5.58 -21.98 41.93
N MET A 25 5.74 -20.65 41.92
CA MET A 25 7.06 -20.00 41.90
C MET A 25 7.86 -20.35 43.16
N GLN A 26 7.26 -20.19 44.34
CA GLN A 26 7.92 -20.49 45.61
C GLN A 26 8.39 -21.95 45.69
N HIS A 27 7.62 -22.88 45.15
CA HIS A 27 8.03 -24.28 45.04
C HIS A 27 9.13 -24.49 44.00
N ALA A 28 9.04 -23.84 42.83
CA ALA A 28 10.01 -23.99 41.76
C ALA A 28 11.41 -23.45 42.12
N TYR A 29 11.48 -22.40 42.94
CA TYR A 29 12.72 -21.73 43.35
C TYR A 29 13.17 -22.06 44.78
N LYS A 30 12.55 -23.02 45.46
CA LYS A 30 12.82 -23.34 46.87
C LYS A 30 14.28 -23.70 47.16
N ASP A 31 14.94 -24.41 46.23
CA ASP A 31 16.29 -24.95 46.40
C ASP A 31 17.33 -24.19 45.55
N VAL A 32 17.03 -22.95 45.17
CA VAL A 32 17.91 -22.09 44.38
C VAL A 32 18.79 -21.24 45.32
N ASP A 33 20.11 -21.31 45.18
CA ASP A 33 21.04 -20.50 45.96
C ASP A 33 21.20 -19.12 45.31
N MET A 34 20.31 -18.21 45.69
CA MET A 34 20.29 -16.80 45.25
C MET A 34 20.16 -15.85 46.42
N ASP A 35 20.96 -14.77 46.42
CA ASP A 35 20.90 -13.68 47.41
C ASP A 35 19.71 -12.74 47.19
N MET A 36 18.49 -13.29 47.19
CA MET A 36 17.22 -12.58 46.98
C MET A 36 16.20 -12.94 48.07
N ASP A 37 15.72 -11.95 48.81
CA ASP A 37 14.77 -12.15 49.93
C ASP A 37 13.45 -12.80 49.50
N GLU A 38 13.01 -12.59 48.26
CA GLU A 38 11.77 -13.15 47.71
C GLU A 38 11.95 -13.55 46.22
N PRO A 39 12.25 -14.82 45.89
CA PRO A 39 12.51 -15.26 44.52
C PRO A 39 11.20 -15.52 43.75
N TYR A 40 10.23 -14.61 43.81
CA TYR A 40 8.97 -14.74 43.08
C TYR A 40 8.40 -13.38 42.67
N TRP A 41 7.60 -13.36 41.60
CA TRP A 41 6.98 -12.14 41.12
C TRP A 41 5.84 -11.66 42.03
N GLY A 42 5.87 -10.37 42.39
CA GLY A 42 4.81 -9.74 43.16
C GLY A 42 3.51 -9.59 42.37
N GLU A 43 2.38 -9.49 43.07
CA GLU A 43 1.06 -9.34 42.42
C GLU A 43 1.01 -8.06 41.56
N LYS A 44 1.70 -7.02 42.02
CA LYS A 44 1.81 -5.73 41.31
C LYS A 44 2.55 -5.88 39.99
N ASP A 45 3.58 -6.72 39.94
CA ASP A 45 4.41 -6.92 38.76
C ASP A 45 3.68 -7.76 37.73
N ILE A 46 3.00 -8.83 38.17
CA ILE A 46 2.10 -9.62 37.31
C ILE A 46 0.96 -8.76 36.75
N LYS A 47 0.32 -7.92 37.57
CA LYS A 47 -0.68 -6.95 37.09
C LYS A 47 -0.11 -6.00 36.04
N ARG A 48 1.15 -5.59 36.19
CA ARG A 48 1.82 -4.70 35.25
C ARG A 48 2.09 -5.42 33.93
N LEU A 49 2.63 -6.64 33.96
CA LEU A 49 2.84 -7.47 32.77
C LEU A 49 1.54 -7.76 32.03
N LEU A 50 0.47 -8.12 32.75
CA LEU A 50 -0.86 -8.36 32.14
C LEU A 50 -1.46 -7.09 31.52
N LYS A 51 -1.08 -5.91 32.02
CA LYS A 51 -1.50 -4.63 31.43
C LYS A 51 -0.67 -4.26 30.19
N ILE A 52 0.62 -4.57 30.19
CA ILE A 52 1.55 -4.21 29.11
C ILE A 52 1.48 -5.20 27.97
N PHE A 53 1.50 -6.51 28.24
CA PHE A 53 1.55 -7.53 27.19
C PHE A 53 0.83 -8.81 27.63
N PRO A 54 -0.51 -8.80 27.68
CA PRO A 54 -1.30 -9.93 28.15
C PRO A 54 -1.10 -11.21 27.32
N GLU A 55 -0.89 -11.06 26.00
CA GLU A 55 -0.67 -12.17 25.08
C GLU A 55 0.65 -12.91 25.38
N GLY A 56 1.66 -12.17 25.87
CA GLY A 56 2.99 -12.70 26.20
C GLY A 56 3.10 -13.48 27.50
N GLN A 57 2.04 -13.48 28.33
CA GLN A 57 2.03 -14.15 29.63
C GLN A 57 1.26 -15.46 29.53
N LEU A 58 1.98 -16.57 29.59
CA LEU A 58 1.42 -17.91 29.38
C LEU A 58 1.47 -18.72 30.67
N VAL A 59 0.44 -19.52 30.93
CA VAL A 59 0.33 -20.40 32.09
C VAL A 59 -0.11 -21.80 31.67
N VAL A 60 0.43 -22.81 32.33
CA VAL A 60 0.00 -24.20 32.20
C VAL A 60 -0.68 -24.68 33.48
N LEU A 61 -1.86 -25.25 33.33
CA LEU A 61 -2.67 -25.79 34.41
C LEU A 61 -2.77 -27.31 34.29
N VAL A 62 -2.76 -27.99 35.44
CA VAL A 62 -3.06 -29.42 35.57
C VAL A 62 -4.20 -29.57 36.56
N ASP A 63 -5.32 -30.13 36.11
CA ASP A 63 -6.56 -30.27 36.89
C ASP A 63 -6.98 -28.93 37.54
N ASP A 64 -6.97 -27.88 36.70
CA ASP A 64 -7.29 -26.49 37.04
C ASP A 64 -6.37 -25.81 38.08
N LYS A 65 -5.25 -26.45 38.43
CA LYS A 65 -4.17 -25.86 39.25
C LYS A 65 -3.04 -25.32 38.37
N VAL A 66 -2.55 -24.11 38.62
CA VAL A 66 -1.36 -23.55 37.94
C VAL A 66 -0.10 -24.31 38.33
N VAL A 67 0.60 -24.91 37.37
CA VAL A 67 1.83 -25.70 37.63
C VAL A 67 3.05 -25.17 36.88
N GLY A 68 2.92 -24.10 36.10
CA GLY A 68 4.04 -23.45 35.44
C GLY A 68 3.63 -22.24 34.62
N SER A 69 4.61 -21.40 34.27
CA SER A 69 4.37 -20.14 33.57
C SER A 69 5.56 -19.74 32.71
N ALA A 70 5.30 -18.92 31.70
CA ALA A 70 6.28 -18.28 30.84
C ALA A 70 5.92 -16.79 30.67
N LEU A 71 6.80 -15.89 31.13
CA LEU A 71 6.57 -14.44 31.12
C LEU A 71 7.45 -13.75 30.07
N SER A 72 6.87 -12.93 29.21
CA SER A 72 7.58 -12.38 28.04
C SER A 72 7.39 -10.87 27.87
N LEU A 73 8.31 -10.20 27.17
CA LEU A 73 8.19 -8.85 26.62
C LEU A 73 8.48 -8.86 25.12
N ILE A 74 8.16 -7.77 24.42
CA ILE A 74 8.70 -7.47 23.10
C ILE A 74 9.75 -6.38 23.28
N VAL A 75 10.93 -6.55 22.69
CA VAL A 75 12.03 -5.58 22.80
C VAL A 75 12.76 -5.42 21.47
N ASP A 76 13.47 -4.30 21.32
CA ASP A 76 14.39 -4.07 20.20
C ASP A 76 15.51 -5.12 20.17
N HIS A 77 15.83 -5.62 18.97
CA HIS A 77 16.84 -6.67 18.78
C HIS A 77 18.24 -6.25 19.26
N LYS A 78 18.62 -4.98 19.09
CA LYS A 78 19.93 -4.51 19.58
C LYS A 78 19.96 -4.48 21.10
N LYS A 79 18.87 -4.08 21.76
CA LYS A 79 18.76 -4.15 23.23
C LYS A 79 18.88 -5.60 23.72
N ALA A 80 18.20 -6.54 23.07
CA ALA A 80 18.24 -7.97 23.45
C ALA A 80 19.61 -8.64 23.22
N THR A 81 20.36 -8.24 22.19
CA THR A 81 21.64 -8.89 21.81
C THR A 81 22.89 -8.23 22.41
N THR A 82 22.79 -6.98 22.88
CA THR A 82 23.89 -6.29 23.58
C THR A 82 24.06 -6.79 25.01
N ASN A 83 25.16 -6.43 25.69
CA ASN A 83 25.33 -6.79 27.11
C ASN A 83 24.35 -5.97 27.95
N HIS A 84 23.54 -6.67 28.73
CA HIS A 84 22.55 -6.10 29.63
C HIS A 84 22.45 -6.97 30.90
N THR A 85 21.90 -6.38 31.96
CA THR A 85 21.55 -7.10 33.19
C THR A 85 20.05 -7.41 33.18
N TYR A 86 19.63 -8.34 34.04
CA TYR A 86 18.24 -8.71 34.27
C TYR A 86 17.40 -7.49 34.65
N GLU A 87 17.92 -6.69 35.59
CA GLU A 87 17.29 -5.45 36.03
C GLU A 87 17.13 -4.46 34.85
N LYS A 88 18.17 -4.27 34.04
CA LYS A 88 18.12 -3.33 32.92
C LYS A 88 17.14 -3.75 31.82
N ILE A 89 17.10 -5.03 31.46
CA ILE A 89 16.22 -5.50 30.37
C ILE A 89 14.76 -5.58 30.81
N THR A 90 14.49 -5.69 32.11
CA THR A 90 13.15 -5.61 32.69
C THR A 90 12.76 -4.19 33.10
N GLY A 91 13.58 -3.17 32.83
CA GLY A 91 13.27 -1.77 33.15
C GLY A 91 13.20 -1.51 34.65
N ASN A 92 14.14 -2.07 35.42
CA ASN A 92 14.11 -2.12 36.88
C ASN A 92 12.77 -2.68 37.40
N TYR A 93 12.34 -3.81 36.82
CA TYR A 93 11.07 -4.48 37.12
C TYR A 93 9.80 -3.65 36.81
N SER A 94 9.95 -2.50 36.14
CA SER A 94 8.82 -1.70 35.64
C SER A 94 8.31 -2.18 34.28
N PHE A 95 9.11 -2.98 33.56
CA PHE A 95 8.84 -3.48 32.22
C PHE A 95 8.62 -2.39 31.16
N ASP A 96 9.10 -1.16 31.40
CA ASP A 96 9.06 -0.03 30.47
C ASP A 96 9.98 -0.21 29.24
N THR A 97 10.77 -1.28 29.22
CA THR A 97 11.56 -1.74 28.08
C THR A 97 10.71 -2.41 27.00
N HIS A 98 9.45 -2.73 27.30
CA HIS A 98 8.51 -3.28 26.33
C HIS A 98 8.29 -2.30 25.17
N ASP A 99 8.41 -2.81 23.95
CA ASP A 99 8.32 -2.04 22.73
C ASP A 99 7.50 -2.83 21.71
N TYR A 100 6.28 -2.37 21.39
CA TYR A 100 5.40 -3.05 20.43
C TYR A 100 5.96 -3.05 19.01
N ASP A 101 6.89 -2.14 18.69
CA ASP A 101 7.59 -2.09 17.42
C ASP A 101 8.91 -2.90 17.45
N GLY A 102 9.20 -3.57 18.58
CA GLY A 102 10.38 -4.41 18.75
C GLY A 102 10.33 -5.68 17.90
N GLU A 103 11.51 -6.24 17.62
CA GLU A 103 11.65 -7.42 16.75
C GLU A 103 11.78 -8.74 17.52
N VAL A 104 11.88 -8.71 18.86
CA VAL A 104 12.26 -9.89 19.65
C VAL A 104 11.26 -10.15 20.76
N LEU A 105 10.78 -11.41 20.85
CA LEU A 105 10.06 -11.89 22.02
C LEU A 105 11.08 -12.25 23.11
N TYR A 106 11.25 -11.37 24.09
CA TYR A 106 12.19 -11.57 25.18
C TYR A 106 11.58 -12.40 26.30
N GLY A 107 12.19 -13.54 26.64
CA GLY A 107 11.77 -14.39 27.75
C GLY A 107 12.30 -13.86 29.10
N ILE A 108 11.40 -13.31 29.92
CA ILE A 108 11.74 -12.82 31.26
C ILE A 108 11.94 -13.99 32.24
N ASP A 109 11.04 -14.97 32.17
CA ASP A 109 11.02 -16.08 33.11
C ASP A 109 10.31 -17.30 32.52
N VAL A 110 10.70 -18.50 32.96
CA VAL A 110 9.98 -19.74 32.71
C VAL A 110 10.24 -20.74 33.83
N PHE A 111 9.17 -21.32 34.39
CA PHE A 111 9.30 -22.30 35.47
C PHE A 111 8.18 -23.34 35.42
N ILE A 112 8.47 -24.51 35.98
CA ILE A 112 7.55 -25.62 36.19
C ILE A 112 7.72 -26.11 37.63
N ASP A 113 6.60 -26.34 38.32
CA ASP A 113 6.56 -26.95 39.64
C ASP A 113 7.35 -28.29 39.65
N PRO A 114 8.27 -28.50 40.60
CA PRO A 114 9.06 -29.72 40.70
C PRO A 114 8.25 -31.03 40.65
N GLU A 115 7.04 -31.06 41.24
CA GLU A 115 6.19 -32.25 41.26
C GLU A 115 5.63 -32.62 39.88
N TYR A 116 5.63 -31.69 38.93
CA TYR A 116 5.08 -31.84 37.59
C TYR A 116 6.17 -31.88 36.50
N ARG A 117 7.45 -31.94 36.90
CA ARG A 117 8.57 -32.14 35.97
C ARG A 117 8.51 -33.53 35.34
N GLY A 118 9.07 -33.68 34.13
CA GLY A 118 9.00 -34.93 33.36
C GLY A 118 7.73 -35.10 32.51
N LEU A 119 6.69 -34.27 32.72
CA LEU A 119 5.45 -34.28 31.94
C LEU A 119 5.52 -33.48 30.61
N ARG A 120 6.73 -33.03 30.22
CA ARG A 120 6.98 -32.19 29.03
C ARG A 120 6.22 -30.85 29.02
N LEU A 121 5.75 -30.36 30.17
CA LEU A 121 5.01 -29.09 30.28
C LEU A 121 5.86 -27.87 29.91
N GLY A 122 7.15 -27.88 30.28
CA GLY A 122 8.07 -26.81 29.87
C GLY A 122 8.21 -26.72 28.34
N ARG A 123 8.23 -27.86 27.64
CA ARG A 123 8.27 -27.88 26.17
C ARG A 123 7.01 -27.26 25.58
N ARG A 124 5.83 -27.52 26.17
CA ARG A 124 4.57 -26.88 25.74
C ARG A 124 4.62 -25.36 25.88
N LEU A 125 5.22 -24.83 26.96
CA LEU A 125 5.40 -23.39 27.14
C LEU A 125 6.33 -22.78 26.09
N TYR A 126 7.43 -23.46 25.76
CA TYR A 126 8.34 -22.99 24.69
C TYR A 126 7.70 -23.07 23.31
N GLU A 127 6.97 -24.12 22.98
CA GLU A 127 6.24 -24.22 21.71
C GLU A 127 5.18 -23.11 21.60
N ALA A 128 4.42 -22.83 22.66
CA ALA A 128 3.47 -21.71 22.63
C ALA A 128 4.14 -20.33 22.53
N ARG A 129 5.35 -20.15 23.07
CA ARG A 129 6.14 -18.94 22.82
C ARG A 129 6.59 -18.85 21.36
N LYS A 130 6.98 -19.95 20.73
CA LYS A 130 7.34 -20.01 19.29
C LYS A 130 6.13 -19.65 18.44
N GLU A 131 4.98 -20.27 18.69
CA GLU A 131 3.71 -19.95 18.03
C GLU A 131 3.34 -18.47 18.18
N LEU A 132 3.48 -17.91 19.39
CA LEU A 132 3.22 -16.47 19.62
C LEU A 132 4.22 -15.58 18.85
N CYS A 133 5.51 -15.94 18.86
CA CYS A 133 6.56 -15.24 18.12
C CYS A 133 6.27 -15.22 16.61
N GLU A 134 5.80 -16.35 16.08
CA GLU A 134 5.39 -16.49 14.68
C GLU A 134 4.15 -15.66 14.36
N GLN A 135 3.10 -15.74 15.20
CA GLN A 135 1.86 -14.98 15.02
C GLN A 135 2.06 -13.47 15.04
N LEU A 136 2.98 -12.99 15.88
CA LEU A 136 3.34 -11.58 15.97
C LEU A 136 4.38 -11.16 14.91
N ASN A 137 4.81 -12.08 14.03
CA ASN A 137 5.90 -11.88 13.07
C ASN A 137 7.15 -11.24 13.72
N LEU A 138 7.53 -11.73 14.90
CA LEU A 138 8.76 -11.33 15.56
C LEU A 138 9.93 -12.12 14.98
N ARG A 139 11.10 -11.50 14.89
CA ARG A 139 12.32 -12.06 14.30
C ARG A 139 12.84 -13.27 15.06
N SER A 140 12.80 -13.23 16.39
CA SER A 140 13.34 -14.29 17.23
C SER A 140 12.82 -14.24 18.66
N ILE A 141 13.06 -15.33 19.39
CA ILE A 141 12.92 -15.40 20.84
C ILE A 141 14.31 -15.33 21.44
N ILE A 142 14.52 -14.42 22.39
CA ILE A 142 15.81 -14.29 23.10
C ILE A 142 15.58 -14.29 24.62
N PHE A 143 16.47 -14.94 25.36
CA PHE A 143 16.53 -14.84 26.82
C PHE A 143 17.94 -15.20 27.29
N ALA A 144 18.27 -14.93 28.55
CA ALA A 144 19.49 -15.43 29.17
C ALA A 144 19.17 -16.56 30.17
N GLY A 145 19.71 -17.75 29.90
CA GLY A 145 19.55 -18.93 30.74
C GLY A 145 20.61 -19.01 31.84
N ARG A 146 20.20 -19.49 33.02
CA ARG A 146 21.10 -19.86 34.13
C ARG A 146 21.86 -21.16 33.81
N MET A 147 22.99 -21.35 34.50
CA MET A 147 23.78 -22.61 34.49
C MET A 147 23.92 -23.09 35.94
N PRO A 148 22.83 -23.58 36.57
CA PRO A 148 22.78 -23.80 38.01
C PRO A 148 23.81 -24.81 38.53
N ASN A 149 24.38 -25.65 37.68
CA ASN A 149 25.42 -26.60 38.10
C ASN A 149 26.83 -26.11 37.75
N PHE A 150 27.03 -24.83 37.41
CA PHE A 150 28.35 -24.32 36.98
C PHE A 150 29.32 -24.12 38.15
N ASN A 151 28.83 -23.73 39.33
CA ASN A 151 29.63 -23.60 40.55
C ASN A 151 30.44 -24.88 40.90
N GLU A 152 29.90 -26.08 40.63
CA GLU A 152 30.58 -27.36 40.87
C GLU A 152 31.80 -27.58 39.97
N TYR A 153 31.90 -26.83 38.86
CA TYR A 153 32.95 -26.98 37.85
C TYR A 153 33.77 -25.71 37.61
N SER A 154 33.44 -24.59 38.27
CA SER A 154 34.02 -23.27 37.97
C SER A 154 35.52 -23.18 38.28
N ASP A 155 36.04 -24.05 39.15
CA ASP A 155 37.47 -24.14 39.47
C ASP A 155 38.28 -24.82 38.34
N GLU A 156 37.62 -25.64 37.51
CA GLU A 156 38.28 -26.47 36.49
C GLU A 156 37.95 -26.05 35.06
N LEU A 157 36.75 -25.50 34.83
CA LEU A 157 36.21 -25.20 33.50
C LEU A 157 35.86 -23.72 33.37
N THR A 158 36.20 -23.14 32.23
CA THR A 158 35.63 -21.86 31.83
C THR A 158 34.14 -22.02 31.47
N PRO A 159 33.31 -20.97 31.54
CA PRO A 159 31.90 -21.04 31.13
C PRO A 159 31.71 -21.58 29.71
N LYS A 160 32.64 -21.24 28.79
CA LYS A 160 32.62 -21.73 27.42
C LYS A 160 32.82 -23.25 27.36
N GLU A 161 33.81 -23.77 28.07
CA GLU A 161 34.09 -25.21 28.11
C GLU A 161 32.94 -25.99 28.76
N TYR A 162 32.35 -25.42 29.81
CA TYR A 162 31.16 -25.99 30.46
C TYR A 162 29.98 -26.12 29.49
N ILE A 163 29.62 -25.04 28.78
CA ILE A 163 28.54 -25.04 27.78
C ILE A 163 28.79 -26.08 26.69
N GLU A 164 30.02 -26.19 26.21
CA GLU A 164 30.41 -27.18 25.20
C GLU A 164 30.24 -28.61 25.72
N LYS A 165 30.68 -28.89 26.96
CA LYS A 165 30.48 -30.20 27.58
C LYS A 165 29.01 -30.54 27.82
N VAL A 166 28.18 -29.57 28.20
CA VAL A 166 26.73 -29.75 28.32
C VAL A 166 26.12 -30.05 26.94
N ARG A 167 26.51 -29.34 25.90
CA ARG A 167 26.06 -29.57 24.52
C ARG A 167 26.44 -30.97 24.01
N LEU A 168 27.64 -31.44 24.36
CA LEU A 168 28.12 -32.79 24.04
C LEU A 168 27.57 -33.88 24.96
N LYS A 169 26.74 -33.52 25.95
CA LYS A 169 26.15 -34.41 26.97
C LYS A 169 27.18 -35.11 27.86
N GLU A 170 28.37 -34.51 28.03
CA GLU A 170 29.39 -34.96 28.98
C GLU A 170 29.08 -34.49 30.41
N ILE A 171 28.43 -33.32 30.52
CA ILE A 171 27.93 -32.75 31.78
C ILE A 171 26.42 -32.58 31.66
N HIS A 172 25.69 -32.84 32.75
CA HIS A 172 24.26 -32.61 32.82
C HIS A 172 23.97 -31.34 33.63
N ASP A 173 23.53 -30.28 32.95
CA ASP A 173 22.93 -29.10 33.55
C ASP A 173 21.41 -29.09 33.27
N PRO A 174 20.53 -29.06 34.29
CA PRO A 174 19.09 -29.22 34.09
C PRO A 174 18.43 -28.06 33.32
N VAL A 175 19.00 -26.86 33.33
CA VAL A 175 18.43 -25.67 32.70
C VAL A 175 19.00 -25.51 31.29
N LEU A 176 20.32 -25.48 31.17
CA LEU A 176 21.01 -25.27 29.89
C LEU A 176 20.75 -26.44 28.92
N ALA A 177 20.81 -27.69 29.39
CA ALA A 177 20.51 -28.83 28.52
C ALA A 177 19.06 -28.82 28.03
N PHE A 178 18.12 -28.38 28.90
CA PHE A 178 16.73 -28.27 28.52
C PHE A 178 16.52 -27.18 27.45
N GLN A 179 17.10 -25.99 27.62
CA GLN A 179 16.99 -24.91 26.63
C GLN A 179 17.60 -25.29 25.28
N LEU A 180 18.79 -25.90 25.27
CA LEU A 180 19.43 -26.44 24.06
C LEU A 180 18.55 -27.49 23.36
N SER A 181 17.85 -28.34 24.13
CA SER A 181 16.95 -29.36 23.57
C SER A 181 15.66 -28.81 22.94
N ASN A 182 15.35 -27.52 23.15
CA ASN A 182 14.21 -26.82 22.55
C ASN A 182 14.62 -25.95 21.34
N ASP A 183 15.74 -26.26 20.71
CA ASP A 183 16.28 -25.61 19.49
C ASP A 183 16.82 -24.19 19.68
N PHE A 184 17.09 -23.80 20.94
CA PHE A 184 17.78 -22.55 21.21
C PHE A 184 19.29 -22.73 21.03
N HIS A 185 19.94 -21.76 20.41
CA HIS A 185 21.39 -21.74 20.21
C HIS A 185 22.03 -20.61 21.02
N VAL A 186 23.29 -20.81 21.40
CA VAL A 186 24.03 -19.85 22.22
C VAL A 186 24.52 -18.68 21.37
N ILE A 187 24.16 -17.45 21.76
CA ILE A 187 24.72 -16.23 21.18
C ILE A 187 26.05 -15.90 21.86
N LYS A 188 26.05 -15.81 23.20
CA LYS A 188 27.23 -15.44 24.00
C LYS A 188 27.04 -15.77 25.48
N VAL A 189 28.14 -15.71 26.23
CA VAL A 189 28.13 -15.71 27.69
C VAL A 189 28.05 -14.28 28.20
N MET A 190 27.16 -14.03 29.16
CA MET A 190 27.02 -12.77 29.88
C MET A 190 27.51 -12.96 31.32
N ARG A 191 28.03 -11.90 31.90
CA ARG A 191 28.49 -11.84 33.29
C ARG A 191 27.72 -10.75 34.03
N ASN A 192 27.39 -11.00 35.29
CA ASN A 192 26.54 -10.14 36.12
C ASN A 192 25.17 -9.90 35.49
N TYR A 193 24.63 -10.92 34.81
CA TYR A 193 23.29 -10.80 34.24
C TYR A 193 22.24 -10.76 35.36
N LEU A 194 22.27 -11.76 36.24
CA LEU A 194 21.47 -11.82 37.46
C LEU A 194 22.47 -11.79 38.62
N GLU A 195 22.56 -10.66 39.30
CA GLU A 195 23.48 -10.47 40.44
C GLU A 195 23.00 -11.28 41.65
N GLY A 196 23.93 -11.99 42.30
CA GLY A 196 23.62 -12.85 43.43
C GLY A 196 23.21 -14.27 43.02
N ASP A 197 23.51 -14.69 41.78
CA ASP A 197 23.33 -16.07 41.31
C ASP A 197 24.59 -16.89 41.62
N ASN A 198 24.66 -17.40 42.85
CA ASN A 198 25.82 -18.18 43.33
C ASN A 198 25.98 -19.51 42.59
N ASP A 199 24.85 -20.15 42.23
CA ASP A 199 24.82 -21.40 41.45
C ASP A 199 25.50 -21.23 40.08
N SER A 200 25.22 -20.13 39.38
CA SER A 200 25.80 -19.84 38.06
C SER A 200 27.07 -18.98 38.12
N GLN A 201 27.57 -18.62 39.30
CA GLN A 201 28.70 -17.69 39.50
C GLN A 201 28.50 -16.34 38.76
N ASP A 202 27.27 -15.80 38.81
CA ASP A 202 26.81 -14.61 38.08
C ASP A 202 26.92 -14.68 36.54
N TYR A 203 27.21 -15.86 35.98
CA TYR A 203 27.20 -16.08 34.52
C TYR A 203 25.81 -16.47 34.03
N ALA A 204 25.47 -16.00 32.83
CA ALA A 204 24.27 -16.44 32.10
C ALA A 204 24.62 -16.70 30.63
N VAL A 205 23.85 -17.58 29.99
CA VAL A 205 24.00 -17.91 28.57
C VAL A 205 22.90 -17.20 27.80
N LEU A 206 23.26 -16.19 26.99
CA LEU A 206 22.29 -15.57 26.09
C LEU A 206 21.99 -16.53 24.96
N MET A 207 20.72 -16.89 24.79
CA MET A 207 20.25 -17.87 23.81
C MET A 207 19.18 -17.29 22.90
N GLU A 208 19.12 -17.80 21.68
CA GLU A 208 18.18 -17.36 20.66
C GLU A 208 17.53 -18.54 19.94
N TRP A 209 16.26 -18.38 19.59
CA TRP A 209 15.56 -19.20 18.61
C TRP A 209 15.11 -18.29 17.45
N ASN A 210 15.50 -18.65 16.23
CA ASN A 210 15.19 -17.86 15.04
C ASN A 210 13.80 -18.23 14.50
N ASN A 211 12.94 -17.24 14.30
CA ASN A 211 11.69 -17.44 13.59
C ASN A 211 11.99 -17.55 12.08
N ILE A 212 11.89 -18.76 11.52
CA ILE A 212 12.13 -19.01 10.09
C ILE A 212 11.06 -18.41 9.19
N TYR A 213 9.89 -18.07 9.74
CA TYR A 213 8.79 -17.42 9.04
C TYR A 213 8.84 -15.89 9.15
N TYR A 214 9.83 -15.33 9.87
CA TYR A 214 9.97 -13.88 9.97
C TYR A 214 10.17 -13.26 8.60
N ASP A 215 9.24 -12.40 8.23
CA ASP A 215 9.38 -11.51 7.09
C ASP A 215 9.62 -10.09 7.61
N LYS A 216 10.69 -9.43 7.16
CA LYS A 216 10.99 -8.04 7.53
C LYS A 216 9.93 -7.07 6.99
N SER A 217 9.15 -7.50 6.01
CA SER A 217 8.02 -6.77 5.46
C SER A 217 6.82 -7.71 5.49
N PRO A 218 6.32 -8.06 6.69
CA PRO A 218 5.19 -8.96 6.77
C PRO A 218 4.06 -8.33 5.96
N VAL A 219 3.54 -9.09 5.02
CA VAL A 219 2.24 -8.80 4.43
C VAL A 219 1.23 -9.09 5.53
N LEU A 220 1.08 -8.14 6.47
CA LEU A 220 0.07 -8.19 7.49
C LEU A 220 -1.27 -8.20 6.74
N ILE A 221 -1.91 -9.37 6.75
CA ILE A 221 -3.25 -9.53 6.19
C ILE A 221 -4.13 -8.55 6.96
N ASN A 222 -4.62 -7.51 6.26
CA ASN A 222 -5.45 -6.40 6.75
C ASN A 222 -4.75 -5.15 7.31
N THR A 223 -3.43 -4.97 7.20
CA THR A 223 -2.85 -3.65 7.45
C THR A 223 -2.88 -2.81 6.17
N ARG A 224 -3.42 -1.60 6.26
CA ARG A 224 -3.51 -0.67 5.13
C ARG A 224 -2.09 -0.38 4.62
N LYS A 225 -1.82 -0.77 3.38
CA LYS A 225 -0.53 -0.53 2.72
C LYS A 225 -0.23 0.98 2.74
N SER A 226 0.95 1.36 3.22
CA SER A 226 1.38 2.77 3.29
C SER A 226 1.89 3.26 1.94
N ILE A 227 2.72 2.46 1.27
CA ILE A 227 3.26 2.78 -0.05
C ILE A 227 2.45 2.06 -1.13
N ILE A 228 1.77 2.84 -1.98
CA ILE A 228 1.03 2.32 -3.13
C ILE A 228 1.84 2.58 -4.40
N ARG A 229 2.06 1.55 -5.20
CA ARG A 229 2.79 1.65 -6.48
C ARG A 229 1.81 1.77 -7.63
N LEU A 230 1.95 2.84 -8.41
CA LEU A 230 1.08 3.15 -9.56
C LEU A 230 1.82 2.88 -10.86
N GLY A 231 1.25 2.04 -11.73
CA GLY A 231 1.67 1.86 -13.12
C GLY A 231 0.72 2.60 -14.05
N LEU A 232 1.19 3.66 -14.72
CA LEU A 232 0.36 4.51 -15.59
C LEU A 232 0.79 4.38 -17.04
N VAL A 233 -0.15 3.98 -17.92
CA VAL A 233 0.13 3.69 -19.33
C VAL A 233 -0.13 4.94 -20.18
N GLN A 234 0.92 5.45 -20.83
CA GLN A 234 0.79 6.45 -21.91
C GLN A 234 0.63 5.71 -23.24
N TRP A 235 -0.62 5.49 -23.62
CA TRP A 235 -1.00 4.61 -24.72
C TRP A 235 -0.81 5.27 -26.08
N GLN A 236 -0.09 4.62 -27.01
CA GLN A 236 -0.02 5.12 -28.38
C GLN A 236 -1.21 4.64 -29.21
N MET A 237 -2.00 5.60 -29.70
CA MET A 237 -2.99 5.37 -30.73
C MET A 237 -2.30 4.97 -32.04
N ARG A 238 -2.68 3.79 -32.54
CA ARG A 238 -2.20 3.19 -33.78
C ARG A 238 -3.27 2.24 -34.31
N PRO A 239 -3.35 1.99 -35.62
CA PRO A 239 -4.26 0.99 -36.15
C PRO A 239 -4.02 -0.39 -35.52
N LEU A 240 -5.10 -1.08 -35.17
CA LEU A 240 -5.08 -2.45 -34.66
C LEU A 240 -5.85 -3.35 -35.64
N ALA A 241 -5.40 -4.60 -35.78
CA ALA A 241 -6.02 -5.55 -36.72
C ALA A 241 -7.37 -6.07 -36.22
N ASN A 242 -7.53 -6.21 -34.90
CA ASN A 242 -8.72 -6.74 -34.24
C ASN A 242 -8.62 -6.51 -32.72
N VAL A 243 -9.64 -6.96 -31.98
CA VAL A 243 -9.69 -6.89 -30.51
C VAL A 243 -8.61 -7.73 -29.82
N GLU A 244 -8.17 -8.85 -30.41
CA GLU A 244 -7.09 -9.66 -29.83
C GLU A 244 -5.77 -8.89 -29.81
N ALA A 245 -5.46 -8.13 -30.86
CA ALA A 245 -4.29 -7.27 -30.89
C ALA A 245 -4.36 -6.14 -29.83
N LEU A 246 -5.56 -5.69 -29.45
CA LEU A 246 -5.75 -4.77 -28.32
C LEU A 246 -5.41 -5.49 -27.00
N PHE A 247 -5.90 -6.72 -26.82
CA PHE A 247 -5.63 -7.50 -25.61
C PHE A 247 -4.15 -7.83 -25.45
N GLU A 248 -3.47 -8.28 -26.50
CA GLU A 248 -2.03 -8.57 -26.46
C GLU A 248 -1.22 -7.33 -26.02
N GLN A 249 -1.56 -6.15 -26.54
CA GLN A 249 -0.88 -4.91 -26.18
C GLN A 249 -1.21 -4.45 -24.77
N ALA A 250 -2.48 -4.55 -24.35
CA ALA A 250 -2.88 -4.24 -22.98
C ALA A 250 -2.18 -5.17 -21.97
N GLU A 251 -2.16 -6.48 -22.26
CA GLU A 251 -1.50 -7.50 -21.45
C GLU A 251 0.00 -7.24 -21.32
N PHE A 252 0.68 -6.83 -22.39
CA PHE A 252 2.10 -6.44 -22.31
C PHE A 252 2.35 -5.35 -21.26
N PHE A 253 1.52 -4.29 -21.24
CA PHE A 253 1.68 -3.23 -20.24
C PHE A 253 1.31 -3.69 -18.84
N ILE A 254 0.24 -4.48 -18.69
CA ILE A 254 -0.22 -5.03 -17.40
C ILE A 254 0.85 -5.96 -16.82
N ASP A 255 1.37 -6.89 -17.60
CA ASP A 255 2.46 -7.79 -17.22
C ASP A 255 3.69 -6.98 -16.80
N ALA A 256 4.11 -6.01 -17.62
CA ALA A 256 5.25 -5.17 -17.29
C ALA A 256 5.08 -4.45 -15.94
N VAL A 257 3.96 -3.73 -15.72
CA VAL A 257 3.78 -2.99 -14.45
C VAL A 257 3.58 -3.91 -13.24
N SER A 258 2.91 -5.05 -13.43
CA SER A 258 2.73 -6.04 -12.37
C SER A 258 4.04 -6.72 -12.00
N GLY A 259 4.94 -6.97 -12.95
CA GLY A 259 6.29 -7.49 -12.72
C GLY A 259 7.17 -6.56 -11.88
N TYR A 260 6.87 -5.26 -11.86
CA TYR A 260 7.46 -4.29 -10.94
C TYR A 260 6.69 -4.12 -9.62
N GLY A 261 5.68 -4.95 -9.35
CA GLY A 261 4.89 -4.93 -8.12
C GLY A 261 3.94 -3.75 -8.01
N SER A 262 3.43 -3.24 -9.14
CA SER A 262 2.42 -2.17 -9.13
C SER A 262 1.10 -2.66 -8.53
N ASP A 263 0.46 -1.79 -7.74
CA ASP A 263 -0.86 -2.04 -7.16
C ASP A 263 -2.00 -1.67 -8.08
N PHE A 264 -1.76 -0.68 -8.94
CA PHE A 264 -2.70 -0.20 -9.94
C PHE A 264 -2.05 -0.16 -11.33
N ALA A 265 -2.82 -0.55 -12.34
CA ALA A 265 -2.58 -0.20 -13.74
C ALA A 265 -3.67 0.79 -14.20
N LEU A 266 -3.29 1.97 -14.70
CA LEU A 266 -4.23 2.94 -15.29
C LEU A 266 -4.06 3.02 -16.80
N PHE A 267 -5.14 2.75 -17.54
CA PHE A 267 -5.24 2.99 -18.98
C PHE A 267 -5.94 4.33 -19.28
N PRO A 268 -5.71 4.93 -20.46
CA PRO A 268 -6.36 6.20 -20.84
C PRO A 268 -7.84 6.10 -21.25
N GLU A 269 -8.49 7.26 -21.33
CA GLU A 269 -9.85 7.38 -21.88
C GLU A 269 -9.87 6.93 -23.35
N LEU A 270 -10.92 6.19 -23.71
CA LEU A 270 -11.18 5.71 -25.07
C LEU A 270 -9.97 5.04 -25.73
N PHE A 271 -9.12 4.33 -24.96
CA PHE A 271 -7.96 3.62 -25.48
C PHE A 271 -8.32 2.56 -26.54
N VAL A 272 -9.60 2.13 -26.56
CA VAL A 272 -10.21 1.20 -27.52
C VAL A 272 -10.48 1.82 -28.90
N ALA A 273 -10.30 3.13 -29.07
CA ALA A 273 -10.57 3.86 -30.32
C ALA A 273 -9.94 3.25 -31.59
N PRO A 274 -8.77 2.59 -31.56
CA PRO A 274 -8.23 1.92 -32.74
C PRO A 274 -9.15 0.90 -33.40
N LEU A 275 -10.04 0.27 -32.63
CA LEU A 275 -11.01 -0.69 -33.16
C LEU A 275 -12.08 -0.03 -34.05
N MET A 276 -12.21 1.30 -34.01
CA MET A 276 -13.18 2.04 -34.81
C MET A 276 -12.81 2.06 -36.30
N ALA A 277 -11.57 1.71 -36.64
CA ALA A 277 -11.07 1.71 -38.01
C ALA A 277 -11.91 0.84 -38.97
N ASP A 278 -12.43 -0.30 -38.49
CA ASP A 278 -13.28 -1.21 -39.28
C ASP A 278 -14.65 -0.60 -39.62
N PHE A 279 -15.06 0.43 -38.87
CA PHE A 279 -16.37 1.08 -38.96
C PHE A 279 -16.33 2.47 -39.61
N ASN A 280 -15.20 2.87 -40.20
CA ASN A 280 -15.01 4.18 -40.84
C ASN A 280 -15.96 4.46 -42.03
N HIS A 281 -16.63 3.42 -42.55
CA HIS A 281 -17.65 3.55 -43.59
C HIS A 281 -19.01 4.02 -43.04
N LEU A 282 -19.19 4.04 -41.72
CA LEU A 282 -20.38 4.51 -41.02
C LEU A 282 -20.26 5.99 -40.62
N SER A 283 -21.35 6.57 -40.11
CA SER A 283 -21.29 7.87 -39.44
C SER A 283 -20.49 7.78 -38.14
N GLU A 284 -19.96 8.89 -37.63
CA GLU A 284 -19.20 8.91 -36.38
C GLU A 284 -20.01 8.36 -35.20
N ALA A 285 -21.32 8.65 -35.16
CA ALA A 285 -22.23 8.19 -34.12
C ALA A 285 -22.54 6.68 -34.22
N ASP A 286 -22.61 6.13 -35.43
CA ASP A 286 -22.84 4.69 -35.63
C ASP A 286 -21.55 3.89 -35.36
N ALA A 287 -20.39 4.41 -35.80
CA ALA A 287 -19.10 3.77 -35.61
C ALA A 287 -18.77 3.60 -34.12
N ILE A 288 -18.96 4.63 -33.29
CA ILE A 288 -18.70 4.54 -31.85
C ILE A 288 -19.68 3.58 -31.13
N ARG A 289 -20.91 3.41 -31.65
CA ARG A 289 -21.88 2.45 -31.12
C ARG A 289 -21.50 1.01 -31.44
N GLU A 290 -20.85 0.76 -32.58
CA GLU A 290 -20.28 -0.55 -32.88
C GLU A 290 -19.13 -0.88 -31.91
N ILE A 291 -18.34 0.12 -31.51
CA ILE A 291 -17.29 -0.07 -30.49
C ILE A 291 -17.87 -0.43 -29.12
N ALA A 292 -19.06 0.09 -28.78
CA ALA A 292 -19.71 -0.21 -27.50
C ALA A 292 -20.01 -1.72 -27.31
N ARG A 293 -20.07 -2.51 -28.39
CA ARG A 293 -20.24 -3.96 -28.33
C ARG A 293 -19.06 -4.68 -27.69
N TYR A 294 -17.86 -4.08 -27.72
CA TYR A 294 -16.65 -4.68 -27.16
C TYR A 294 -16.48 -4.42 -25.66
N SER A 295 -17.25 -3.50 -25.07
CA SER A 295 -17.03 -3.04 -23.69
C SER A 295 -17.19 -4.14 -22.65
N GLU A 296 -18.20 -4.99 -22.77
CA GLU A 296 -18.38 -6.15 -21.89
C GLU A 296 -17.28 -7.23 -22.07
N PRO A 297 -16.95 -7.67 -23.30
CA PRO A 297 -15.80 -8.54 -23.53
C PRO A 297 -14.48 -7.98 -22.97
N ILE A 298 -14.22 -6.69 -23.17
CA ILE A 298 -13.01 -6.02 -22.69
C ILE A 298 -12.99 -5.98 -21.15
N ARG A 299 -14.10 -5.58 -20.51
CA ARG A 299 -14.24 -5.61 -19.05
C ARG A 299 -13.90 -6.99 -18.49
N LYS A 300 -14.50 -8.05 -19.06
CA LYS A 300 -14.27 -9.43 -18.62
C LYS A 300 -12.80 -9.84 -18.78
N ARG A 301 -12.19 -9.56 -19.93
CA ARG A 301 -10.76 -9.88 -20.16
C ARG A 301 -9.85 -9.13 -19.18
N PHE A 302 -10.15 -7.87 -18.88
CA PHE A 302 -9.40 -7.08 -17.89
C PHE A 302 -9.61 -7.58 -16.45
N GLN A 303 -10.80 -8.10 -16.09
CA GLN A 303 -10.99 -8.78 -14.81
C GLN A 303 -10.14 -10.05 -14.69
N GLU A 304 -10.09 -10.85 -15.76
CA GLU A 304 -9.24 -12.05 -15.80
C GLU A 304 -7.76 -11.67 -15.62
N MET A 305 -7.29 -10.63 -16.31
CA MET A 305 -5.94 -10.09 -16.15
C MET A 305 -5.68 -9.55 -14.73
N ALA A 306 -6.63 -8.82 -14.14
CA ALA A 306 -6.50 -8.31 -12.77
C ALA A 306 -6.24 -9.43 -11.75
N ILE A 307 -6.94 -10.56 -11.89
CA ILE A 307 -6.73 -11.76 -11.06
C ILE A 307 -5.38 -12.41 -11.39
N SER A 308 -5.11 -12.70 -12.67
CA SER A 308 -3.91 -13.44 -13.10
C SER A 308 -2.61 -12.71 -12.75
N TYR A 309 -2.60 -11.39 -12.87
CA TYR A 309 -1.43 -10.55 -12.58
C TYR A 309 -1.46 -9.96 -11.16
N ASN A 310 -2.48 -10.31 -10.35
CA ASN A 310 -2.66 -9.86 -8.97
C ASN A 310 -2.52 -8.33 -8.83
N ILE A 311 -3.25 -7.56 -9.65
CA ILE A 311 -3.17 -6.09 -9.75
C ILE A 311 -4.57 -5.49 -9.93
N ASN A 312 -4.83 -4.31 -9.36
CA ASN A 312 -6.06 -3.58 -9.67
C ASN A 312 -5.91 -2.84 -11.00
N ILE A 313 -6.88 -2.93 -11.91
CA ILE A 313 -6.80 -2.31 -13.23
C ILE A 313 -7.94 -1.32 -13.41
N ILE A 314 -7.59 -0.07 -13.68
CA ILE A 314 -8.53 0.94 -14.17
C ILE A 314 -8.41 0.93 -15.68
N THR A 315 -9.44 0.43 -16.36
CA THR A 315 -9.44 0.16 -17.80
C THR A 315 -9.39 1.42 -18.66
N GLY A 316 -9.26 2.61 -18.06
CA GLY A 316 -9.53 3.86 -18.75
C GLY A 316 -11.02 4.00 -19.00
N SER A 317 -11.41 4.27 -20.25
CA SER A 317 -12.84 4.28 -20.59
C SER A 317 -13.13 3.83 -22.02
N MET A 318 -14.40 3.53 -22.29
CA MET A 318 -14.92 3.01 -23.54
C MET A 318 -16.41 3.37 -23.70
N PRO A 319 -16.95 3.39 -24.93
CA PRO A 319 -18.37 3.63 -25.12
C PRO A 319 -19.21 2.47 -24.59
N MET A 320 -20.37 2.72 -24.00
CA MET A 320 -21.32 1.67 -23.59
C MET A 320 -22.74 2.11 -23.90
N VAL A 321 -23.58 1.18 -24.39
CA VAL A 321 -24.99 1.45 -24.67
C VAL A 321 -25.86 0.80 -23.60
N GLU A 322 -26.62 1.61 -22.88
CA GLU A 322 -27.60 1.18 -21.88
C GLU A 322 -28.92 1.91 -22.10
N ASP A 323 -30.03 1.18 -22.17
CA ASP A 323 -31.37 1.71 -22.43
C ASP A 323 -31.45 2.66 -23.64
N GLY A 324 -30.70 2.34 -24.70
CA GLY A 324 -30.62 3.12 -25.94
C GLY A 324 -29.68 4.34 -25.89
N ASN A 325 -29.25 4.74 -24.70
CA ASN A 325 -28.34 5.85 -24.47
C ASN A 325 -26.88 5.41 -24.60
N LEU A 326 -26.04 6.28 -25.16
CA LEU A 326 -24.59 6.04 -25.29
C LEU A 326 -23.85 6.78 -24.17
N TYR A 327 -23.01 6.07 -23.42
CA TYR A 327 -22.23 6.59 -22.31
C TYR A 327 -20.74 6.38 -22.54
N ASN A 328 -19.91 7.19 -21.88
CA ASN A 328 -18.47 6.98 -21.76
C ASN A 328 -18.20 6.37 -20.36
N VAL A 329 -17.77 5.12 -20.32
CA VAL A 329 -17.74 4.29 -19.10
C VAL A 329 -16.35 3.74 -18.88
N GLY A 330 -15.88 3.79 -17.63
CA GLY A 330 -14.65 3.15 -17.18
C GLY A 330 -14.93 2.08 -16.12
N PHE A 331 -14.07 1.07 -16.07
CA PHE A 331 -14.17 -0.01 -15.08
C PHE A 331 -12.94 -0.01 -14.16
N LEU A 332 -13.19 -0.27 -12.87
CA LEU A 332 -12.17 -0.67 -11.91
C LEU A 332 -12.30 -2.19 -11.72
N CYS A 333 -11.40 -2.95 -12.35
CA CYS A 333 -11.29 -4.39 -12.16
C CYS A 333 -10.34 -4.66 -10.99
N LYS A 334 -10.85 -5.23 -9.90
CA LYS A 334 -10.06 -5.49 -8.69
C LYS A 334 -9.37 -6.84 -8.81
N ARG A 335 -8.21 -6.98 -8.14
CA ARG A 335 -7.42 -8.22 -8.14
C ARG A 335 -8.11 -9.41 -7.45
N ASP A 336 -9.18 -9.16 -6.69
CA ASP A 336 -10.06 -10.19 -6.12
C ASP A 336 -11.11 -10.72 -7.13
N GLY A 337 -11.13 -10.18 -8.34
CA GLY A 337 -12.05 -10.55 -9.42
C GLY A 337 -13.36 -9.76 -9.44
N THR A 338 -13.65 -8.93 -8.44
CA THR A 338 -14.79 -8.01 -8.48
C THR A 338 -14.50 -6.82 -9.40
N PHE A 339 -15.54 -6.07 -9.76
CA PHE A 339 -15.37 -4.86 -10.55
C PHE A 339 -16.38 -3.79 -10.14
N GLU A 340 -16.03 -2.54 -10.43
CA GLU A 340 -16.88 -1.38 -10.26
C GLU A 340 -16.95 -0.58 -11.56
N THR A 341 -18.03 0.15 -11.74
CA THR A 341 -18.26 0.97 -12.94
C THR A 341 -18.31 2.46 -12.58
N TYR A 342 -17.63 3.30 -13.37
CA TYR A 342 -17.76 4.75 -13.33
C TYR A 342 -18.21 5.28 -14.70
N THR A 343 -19.30 6.03 -14.71
CA THR A 343 -19.84 6.66 -15.93
C THR A 343 -19.50 8.14 -15.92
N LYS A 344 -18.77 8.61 -16.94
CA LYS A 344 -18.35 10.00 -17.10
C LYS A 344 -19.54 10.94 -16.95
N ILE A 345 -19.43 11.93 -16.07
CA ILE A 345 -20.56 12.81 -15.73
C ILE A 345 -20.61 14.00 -16.70
N HIS A 346 -19.46 14.63 -16.94
CA HIS A 346 -19.35 15.80 -17.80
C HIS A 346 -18.91 15.39 -19.20
N ILE A 347 -19.88 15.30 -20.11
CA ILE A 347 -19.62 15.01 -21.52
C ILE A 347 -19.16 16.28 -22.24
N THR A 348 -18.09 16.17 -23.02
CA THR A 348 -17.57 17.31 -23.79
C THR A 348 -18.52 17.71 -24.92
N PRO A 349 -18.51 18.97 -25.37
CA PRO A 349 -19.32 19.40 -26.52
C PRO A 349 -19.09 18.55 -27.78
N ASN A 350 -17.86 18.07 -27.98
CA ASN A 350 -17.49 17.22 -29.11
C ASN A 350 -18.13 15.82 -29.02
N GLU A 351 -18.07 15.19 -27.84
CA GLU A 351 -18.73 13.90 -27.57
C GLU A 351 -20.26 14.00 -27.76
N VAL A 352 -20.88 15.12 -27.37
CA VAL A 352 -22.30 15.36 -27.62
C VAL A 352 -22.59 15.53 -29.11
N SER A 353 -21.84 16.38 -29.81
CA SER A 353 -22.16 16.74 -31.19
C SER A 353 -21.87 15.64 -32.21
N TYR A 354 -20.82 14.86 -32.01
CA TYR A 354 -20.40 13.82 -32.95
C TYR A 354 -20.93 12.43 -32.60
N TRP A 355 -21.09 12.12 -31.32
CA TRP A 355 -21.45 10.77 -30.86
C TRP A 355 -22.82 10.71 -30.18
N GLY A 356 -23.37 11.84 -29.73
CA GLY A 356 -24.63 11.85 -28.99
C GLY A 356 -24.52 11.19 -27.62
N MET A 357 -23.34 11.28 -26.99
CA MET A 357 -23.13 10.74 -25.64
C MET A 357 -23.90 11.54 -24.58
N VAL A 358 -24.37 10.85 -23.55
CA VAL A 358 -25.03 11.42 -22.38
C VAL A 358 -24.21 11.18 -21.11
N GLY A 359 -24.36 12.07 -20.13
CA GLY A 359 -23.60 12.02 -18.88
C GLY A 359 -24.18 11.06 -17.84
N GLY A 360 -23.29 10.51 -17.03
CA GLY A 360 -23.63 9.77 -15.82
C GLY A 360 -24.25 10.66 -14.73
N SER A 361 -24.78 10.03 -13.68
CA SER A 361 -25.50 10.72 -12.60
C SER A 361 -25.00 10.40 -11.18
N GLU A 362 -23.92 9.62 -11.07
CA GLU A 362 -23.41 9.12 -9.79
C GLU A 362 -22.00 9.62 -9.49
N ILE A 363 -21.83 10.33 -8.38
CA ILE A 363 -20.53 10.68 -7.81
C ILE A 363 -20.23 9.67 -6.71
N LYS A 364 -19.15 8.89 -6.83
CA LYS A 364 -18.77 7.88 -5.82
C LYS A 364 -17.26 7.69 -5.73
N THR A 365 -16.81 7.28 -4.55
CA THR A 365 -15.49 6.70 -4.30
C THR A 365 -15.53 5.18 -4.32
N PHE A 366 -14.38 4.54 -4.46
CA PHE A 366 -14.25 3.08 -4.49
C PHE A 366 -13.32 2.61 -3.37
N ASP A 367 -13.76 1.62 -2.60
CA ASP A 367 -12.91 0.95 -1.62
C ASP A 367 -12.08 -0.17 -2.27
N THR A 368 -10.78 -0.17 -1.99
CA THR A 368 -9.82 -1.18 -2.45
C THR A 368 -8.91 -1.65 -1.30
N ASP A 369 -8.12 -2.69 -1.56
CA ASP A 369 -7.04 -3.17 -0.69
C ASP A 369 -5.90 -2.14 -0.49
N CYS A 370 -5.89 -1.08 -1.29
CA CYS A 370 -4.90 -0.02 -1.30
C CYS A 370 -5.42 1.32 -0.74
N GLY A 371 -6.60 1.32 -0.11
CA GLY A 371 -7.27 2.53 0.38
C GLY A 371 -8.46 2.96 -0.48
N LYS A 372 -9.00 4.15 -0.20
CA LYS A 372 -10.17 4.67 -0.90
C LYS A 372 -9.74 5.54 -2.07
N ILE A 373 -10.25 5.25 -3.26
CA ILE A 373 -9.86 5.93 -4.50
C ILE A 373 -11.05 6.63 -5.17
N GLY A 374 -10.77 7.58 -6.04
CA GLY A 374 -11.72 8.19 -6.95
C GLY A 374 -11.31 8.02 -8.41
N ILE A 375 -12.28 8.10 -9.32
CA ILE A 375 -12.06 8.08 -10.76
C ILE A 375 -12.82 9.26 -11.37
N MET A 376 -12.15 10.03 -12.23
CA MET A 376 -12.75 11.10 -13.02
C MET A 376 -12.29 11.01 -14.46
N ILE A 377 -13.21 10.79 -15.38
CA ILE A 377 -12.82 10.61 -16.78
C ILE A 377 -12.68 11.99 -17.42
N CYS A 378 -11.44 12.33 -17.77
CA CYS A 378 -11.08 13.48 -18.59
C CYS A 378 -11.71 14.79 -18.12
N TYR A 379 -12.73 15.26 -18.83
CA TYR A 379 -13.39 16.54 -18.61
C TYR A 379 -13.93 16.70 -17.18
N ASP A 380 -14.28 15.60 -16.50
CA ASP A 380 -14.69 15.60 -15.09
C ASP A 380 -13.67 16.30 -14.18
N VAL A 381 -12.36 16.19 -14.44
CA VAL A 381 -11.31 16.77 -13.59
C VAL A 381 -11.32 18.30 -13.57
N GLU A 382 -11.88 18.92 -14.63
CA GLU A 382 -11.98 20.38 -14.74
C GLU A 382 -12.96 20.97 -13.71
N PHE A 383 -13.83 20.15 -13.12
CA PHE A 383 -14.86 20.55 -12.17
C PHE A 383 -14.45 20.24 -10.71
N PRO A 384 -14.16 21.24 -9.87
CA PRO A 384 -13.64 21.04 -8.51
C PRO A 384 -14.59 20.30 -7.56
N GLU A 385 -15.90 20.42 -7.77
CA GLU A 385 -16.92 19.94 -6.84
C GLU A 385 -16.89 18.41 -6.69
N LEU A 386 -16.63 17.69 -7.78
CA LEU A 386 -16.56 16.23 -7.74
C LEU A 386 -15.42 15.77 -6.84
N ALA A 387 -14.24 16.37 -6.99
CA ALA A 387 -13.04 15.91 -6.28
C ALA A 387 -13.16 16.28 -4.82
N ARG A 388 -13.77 17.44 -4.56
CA ARG A 388 -14.09 17.86 -3.20
C ARG A 388 -15.03 16.89 -2.50
N LEU A 389 -16.09 16.45 -3.18
CA LEU A 389 -17.05 15.50 -2.62
C LEU A 389 -16.42 14.12 -2.37
N MET A 390 -15.53 13.66 -3.26
CA MET A 390 -14.79 12.42 -3.07
C MET A 390 -13.75 12.52 -1.93
N ALA A 391 -13.09 13.67 -1.79
CA ALA A 391 -12.17 13.93 -0.69
C ALA A 391 -12.88 13.97 0.67
N ASP A 392 -14.08 14.57 0.73
CA ASP A 392 -14.94 14.54 1.92
C ASP A 392 -15.39 13.10 2.29
N GLU A 393 -15.30 12.14 1.35
CA GLU A 393 -15.53 10.71 1.58
C GLU A 393 -14.26 9.93 1.96
N GLY A 394 -13.11 10.60 2.07
CA GLY A 394 -11.84 10.01 2.49
C GLY A 394 -10.99 9.44 1.35
N MET A 395 -11.15 9.95 0.12
CA MET A 395 -10.33 9.57 -1.04
C MET A 395 -8.86 10.00 -0.85
N ASP A 396 -7.94 9.06 -1.02
CA ASP A 396 -6.49 9.33 -0.97
C ASP A 396 -5.85 9.50 -2.36
N ILE A 397 -6.39 8.80 -3.37
CA ILE A 397 -5.86 8.78 -4.73
C ILE A 397 -7.00 9.01 -5.73
N LEU A 398 -6.83 9.98 -6.61
CA LEU A 398 -7.72 10.25 -7.74
C LEU A 398 -7.06 9.82 -9.05
N PHE A 399 -7.73 8.96 -9.81
CA PHE A 399 -7.30 8.55 -11.14
C PHE A 399 -8.06 9.29 -12.23
N VAL A 400 -7.33 9.81 -13.22
CA VAL A 400 -7.89 10.62 -14.31
C VAL A 400 -7.43 10.06 -15.67
N PRO A 401 -8.14 9.08 -16.23
CA PRO A 401 -7.94 8.70 -17.62
C PRO A 401 -8.42 9.83 -18.54
N PHE A 402 -7.62 10.21 -19.54
CA PHE A 402 -7.99 11.32 -20.44
C PHE A 402 -7.57 11.11 -21.89
N LEU A 403 -8.29 11.75 -22.80
CA LEU A 403 -7.98 11.83 -24.23
C LEU A 403 -8.05 13.28 -24.68
N THR A 404 -6.94 13.80 -25.21
CA THR A 404 -6.88 15.15 -25.79
C THR A 404 -6.13 15.15 -27.11
N ASP A 405 -6.54 16.01 -28.04
CA ASP A 405 -5.96 16.18 -29.36
C ASP A 405 -4.74 17.12 -29.37
N THR A 406 -4.78 18.12 -28.51
CA THR A 406 -3.88 19.27 -28.52
C THR A 406 -3.23 19.49 -27.17
N GLN A 407 -2.07 20.15 -27.19
CA GLN A 407 -1.40 20.59 -25.98
C GLN A 407 -2.29 21.50 -25.12
N ASN A 408 -3.15 22.33 -25.74
CA ASN A 408 -4.10 23.18 -25.00
C ASN A 408 -5.13 22.36 -24.21
N GLY A 409 -5.63 21.27 -24.80
CA GLY A 409 -6.51 20.32 -24.11
C GLY A 409 -5.80 19.69 -22.92
N TYR A 410 -4.62 19.14 -23.16
CA TYR A 410 -3.78 18.55 -22.11
C TYR A 410 -3.45 19.54 -20.98
N THR A 411 -3.12 20.79 -21.31
CA THR A 411 -2.80 21.83 -20.33
C THR A 411 -3.96 22.07 -19.35
N ARG A 412 -5.21 22.01 -19.80
CA ARG A 412 -6.37 22.12 -18.89
C ARG A 412 -6.46 20.92 -17.95
N VAL A 413 -6.40 19.71 -18.49
CA VAL A 413 -6.42 18.46 -17.70
C VAL A 413 -5.29 18.48 -16.67
N LYS A 414 -4.06 18.76 -17.09
CA LYS A 414 -2.86 18.83 -16.25
C LYS A 414 -3.05 19.79 -15.08
N HIS A 415 -3.40 21.04 -15.36
CA HIS A 415 -3.48 22.06 -14.31
C HIS A 415 -4.67 21.84 -13.37
N CYS A 416 -5.80 21.36 -13.89
CA CYS A 416 -6.93 21.01 -13.03
C CYS A 416 -6.58 19.83 -12.14
N ALA A 417 -5.98 18.76 -12.68
CA ALA A 417 -5.52 17.60 -11.91
C ALA A 417 -4.51 17.99 -10.81
N GLN A 418 -3.54 18.85 -11.13
CA GLN A 418 -2.59 19.37 -10.16
C GLN A 418 -3.28 20.21 -9.07
N ALA A 419 -4.28 21.02 -9.44
CA ALA A 419 -5.09 21.75 -8.47
C ALA A 419 -5.90 20.79 -7.57
N ARG A 420 -6.45 19.69 -8.13
CA ARG A 420 -7.18 18.67 -7.35
C ARG A 420 -6.28 18.00 -6.32
N ALA A 421 -5.01 17.73 -6.64
CA ALA A 421 -4.06 17.14 -5.70
C ALA A 421 -3.81 18.06 -4.48
N ILE A 422 -3.62 19.36 -4.75
CA ILE A 422 -3.34 20.36 -3.72
C ILE A 422 -4.60 20.62 -2.88
N GLU A 423 -5.70 21.03 -3.51
CA GLU A 423 -6.86 21.53 -2.78
C GLU A 423 -7.56 20.43 -1.97
N ASN A 424 -7.46 19.17 -2.42
CA ASN A 424 -8.08 18.02 -1.77
C ASN A 424 -7.08 17.19 -0.97
N GLU A 425 -5.82 17.62 -0.86
CA GLU A 425 -4.77 16.98 -0.07
C GLU A 425 -4.67 15.47 -0.36
N CYS A 426 -4.64 15.13 -1.65
CA CYS A 426 -4.62 13.76 -2.17
C CYS A 426 -3.61 13.61 -3.32
N TYR A 427 -3.27 12.37 -3.69
CA TYR A 427 -2.51 12.12 -4.92
C TYR A 427 -3.44 12.12 -6.14
N VAL A 428 -2.95 12.61 -7.28
CA VAL A 428 -3.71 12.57 -8.55
C VAL A 428 -2.84 11.96 -9.65
N ALA A 429 -3.32 10.88 -10.26
CA ALA A 429 -2.65 10.17 -11.34
C ALA A 429 -3.43 10.35 -12.64
N ILE A 430 -2.78 10.92 -13.66
CA ILE A 430 -3.39 11.14 -14.98
C ILE A 430 -2.71 10.26 -16.04
N ALA A 431 -3.50 9.63 -16.92
CA ALA A 431 -2.97 8.84 -18.03
C ALA A 431 -3.70 9.16 -19.33
N GLY A 432 -2.92 9.42 -20.39
CA GLY A 432 -3.45 9.88 -21.66
C GLY A 432 -2.92 9.12 -22.87
N CYS A 433 -3.61 9.29 -24.00
CA CYS A 433 -3.17 8.76 -25.28
C CYS A 433 -2.22 9.70 -26.03
N VAL A 434 -1.34 9.12 -26.83
CA VAL A 434 -0.39 9.81 -27.70
C VAL A 434 -0.43 9.23 -29.12
N GLY A 435 0.23 9.88 -30.05
CA GLY A 435 0.33 9.39 -31.43
C GLY A 435 -0.79 9.92 -32.32
N ASN A 436 -1.00 9.23 -33.44
CA ASN A 436 -1.99 9.61 -34.45
C ASN A 436 -2.72 8.35 -34.89
N LEU A 437 -4.03 8.46 -35.13
CA LEU A 437 -4.86 7.35 -35.58
C LEU A 437 -5.42 7.65 -36.99
N PRO A 438 -4.63 7.42 -38.06
CA PRO A 438 -5.07 7.73 -39.41
C PRO A 438 -6.29 6.89 -39.79
N GLY A 439 -7.24 7.54 -40.44
CA GLY A 439 -8.45 6.90 -40.97
C GLY A 439 -9.62 6.92 -40.01
N VAL A 440 -9.43 7.20 -38.72
CA VAL A 440 -10.52 7.22 -37.74
C VAL A 440 -11.01 8.65 -37.53
N ASN A 441 -12.17 8.97 -38.08
CA ASN A 441 -12.77 10.30 -37.99
C ASN A 441 -12.97 10.73 -36.52
N ASN A 442 -12.70 12.00 -36.22
CA ASN A 442 -12.83 12.60 -34.88
C ASN A 442 -11.84 12.04 -33.82
N MET A 443 -10.81 11.29 -34.24
CA MET A 443 -9.73 10.76 -33.39
C MET A 443 -8.35 10.86 -34.07
N ASP A 444 -8.11 11.87 -34.91
CA ASP A 444 -6.95 11.90 -35.82
C ASP A 444 -5.59 11.99 -35.11
N ILE A 445 -5.47 12.87 -34.10
CA ILE A 445 -4.23 13.17 -33.39
C ILE A 445 -4.44 13.18 -31.88
N GLN A 446 -3.39 12.87 -31.13
CA GLN A 446 -3.42 12.86 -29.67
C GLN A 446 -2.19 13.52 -29.07
N TYR A 447 -2.41 14.25 -27.98
CA TYR A 447 -1.35 14.83 -27.15
C TYR A 447 -1.55 14.43 -25.70
N ALA A 448 -0.50 13.89 -25.07
CA ALA A 448 -0.50 13.62 -23.64
C ALA A 448 0.90 13.65 -23.05
N GLN A 449 0.92 13.92 -21.74
CA GLN A 449 2.01 13.61 -20.84
C GLN A 449 1.38 13.06 -19.55
N THR A 450 1.40 11.74 -19.40
CA THR A 450 0.98 11.01 -18.20
C THR A 450 1.81 11.46 -17.00
N ALA A 451 1.18 11.66 -15.83
CA ALA A 451 1.85 12.25 -14.68
C ALA A 451 1.19 11.87 -13.34
N VAL A 452 1.94 12.00 -12.26
CA VAL A 452 1.45 11.91 -10.88
C VAL A 452 1.72 13.24 -10.16
N PHE A 453 0.66 13.81 -9.58
CA PHE A 453 0.70 15.05 -8.80
C PHE A 453 0.52 14.76 -7.32
N THR A 454 1.09 15.64 -6.49
CA THR A 454 1.06 15.55 -5.03
C THR A 454 0.39 16.77 -4.43
N PRO A 455 0.02 16.70 -3.14
CA PRO A 455 -0.15 17.90 -2.33
C PRO A 455 1.14 18.74 -2.31
N SER A 456 1.05 19.94 -1.74
CA SER A 456 2.17 20.87 -1.66
C SER A 456 2.48 21.21 -0.20
N ASP A 457 3.47 20.51 0.35
CA ASP A 457 4.06 20.75 1.68
C ASP A 457 5.50 20.20 1.70
N PHE A 458 6.24 20.36 2.80
CA PHE A 458 7.66 20.00 2.94
C PHE A 458 7.95 18.52 2.64
N SER A 459 7.02 17.61 2.96
CA SER A 459 7.16 16.18 2.68
C SER A 459 6.96 15.82 1.20
N PHE A 460 6.58 16.78 0.35
CA PHE A 460 6.29 16.58 -1.08
C PHE A 460 7.25 17.37 -1.98
N PRO A 461 7.35 17.02 -3.29
CA PRO A 461 8.13 17.80 -4.24
C PRO A 461 7.69 19.26 -4.30
N SER A 462 8.66 20.18 -4.37
CA SER A 462 8.42 21.63 -4.34
C SER A 462 7.60 22.17 -5.52
N ASN A 463 7.54 21.42 -6.63
CA ASN A 463 6.72 21.75 -7.79
C ASN A 463 5.37 21.00 -7.84
N GLY A 464 5.05 20.18 -6.82
CA GLY A 464 3.82 19.38 -6.76
C GLY A 464 3.73 18.26 -7.80
N ILE A 465 4.86 17.88 -8.40
CA ILE A 465 4.92 16.84 -9.44
C ILE A 465 5.80 15.70 -8.92
N LYS A 466 5.20 14.51 -8.77
CA LYS A 466 5.92 13.31 -8.35
C LYS A 466 6.69 12.68 -9.51
N ALA A 467 6.06 12.60 -10.67
CA ALA A 467 6.64 12.01 -11.88
C ALA A 467 5.87 12.47 -13.13
N GLU A 468 6.55 12.51 -14.28
CA GLU A 468 5.96 12.77 -15.59
C GLU A 468 6.58 11.86 -16.63
N ALA A 469 5.77 11.43 -17.60
CA ALA A 469 6.21 10.79 -18.81
C ALA A 469 6.91 11.78 -19.75
N THR A 470 7.63 11.25 -20.73
CA THR A 470 8.06 12.01 -21.91
C THR A 470 6.82 12.37 -22.73
N PRO A 471 6.58 13.64 -23.07
CA PRO A 471 5.43 14.02 -23.88
C PRO A 471 5.37 13.27 -25.22
N ASN A 472 4.17 12.86 -25.62
CA ASN A 472 3.90 12.23 -26.93
C ASN A 472 4.73 10.98 -27.27
N THR A 473 5.16 10.22 -26.26
CA THR A 473 5.96 8.99 -26.45
C THR A 473 5.27 7.80 -25.79
N GLU A 474 5.06 6.69 -26.49
CA GLU A 474 4.51 5.50 -25.83
C GLU A 474 5.43 5.03 -24.70
N MET A 475 4.92 4.97 -23.48
CA MET A 475 5.68 4.51 -22.33
C MET A 475 4.76 4.23 -21.14
N THR A 476 5.35 3.71 -20.08
CA THR A 476 4.72 3.59 -18.78
C THR A 476 5.58 4.27 -17.73
N ILE A 477 4.94 4.89 -16.74
CA ILE A 477 5.62 5.37 -15.54
C ILE A 477 5.19 4.54 -14.34
N ILE A 478 6.15 4.20 -13.49
CA ILE A 478 5.95 3.43 -12.26
C ILE A 478 6.33 4.33 -11.11
N VAL A 479 5.39 4.60 -10.20
CA VAL A 479 5.51 5.66 -9.21
C VAL A 479 5.00 5.19 -7.86
N ASP A 480 5.83 5.31 -6.83
CA ASP A 480 5.43 5.06 -5.45
C ASP A 480 4.83 6.32 -4.83
N VAL A 481 3.64 6.21 -4.28
CA VAL A 481 2.97 7.25 -3.48
C VAL A 481 2.80 6.75 -2.04
N ASP A 482 2.96 7.65 -1.07
CA ASP A 482 3.00 7.29 0.36
C ASP A 482 1.80 7.90 1.08
N LEU A 483 0.87 7.04 1.47
CA LEU A 483 -0.37 7.44 2.15
C LEU A 483 -0.11 7.93 3.58
N ASP A 484 1.02 7.56 4.20
CA ASP A 484 1.36 8.07 5.53
C ASP A 484 1.76 9.55 5.46
N LEU A 485 2.33 10.01 4.34
CA LEU A 485 2.59 11.43 4.11
C LEU A 485 1.30 12.26 3.99
N LEU A 486 0.21 11.67 3.46
CA LEU A 486 -1.09 12.34 3.45
C LEU A 486 -1.64 12.49 4.88
N LYS A 487 -1.51 11.45 5.71
CA LYS A 487 -1.90 11.51 7.12
C LYS A 487 -1.09 12.56 7.88
N GLU A 488 0.22 12.60 7.66
CA GLU A 488 1.11 13.61 8.25
C GLU A 488 0.68 15.02 7.82
N LEU A 489 0.40 15.24 6.53
CA LEU A 489 -0.12 16.51 6.02
C LEU A 489 -1.42 16.92 6.70
N HIS A 490 -2.39 16.00 6.82
CA HIS A 490 -3.68 16.32 7.41
C HIS A 490 -3.57 16.71 8.90
N GLU A 491 -2.64 16.11 9.65
CA GLU A 491 -2.46 16.40 11.07
C GLU A 491 -1.51 17.57 11.35
N PHE A 492 -0.34 17.57 10.71
CA PHE A 492 0.80 18.43 11.03
C PHE A 492 1.23 19.34 9.87
N GLY A 493 0.53 19.32 8.74
CA GLY A 493 0.82 20.15 7.58
C GLY A 493 0.90 21.64 7.90
N SER A 494 1.76 22.34 7.17
CA SER A 494 1.94 23.79 7.25
C SER A 494 0.67 24.56 6.88
N VAL A 495 -0.13 23.97 5.98
CA VAL A 495 -1.46 24.44 5.59
C VAL A 495 -2.40 23.23 5.59
N ARG A 496 -3.61 23.36 6.14
CA ARG A 496 -4.58 22.25 6.29
C ARG A 496 -5.88 22.58 5.57
N ILE A 497 -5.82 22.54 4.23
CA ILE A 497 -6.86 23.04 3.33
C ILE A 497 -8.20 22.36 3.62
N LEU A 498 -8.25 21.05 3.83
CA LEU A 498 -9.50 20.35 4.12
C LEU A 498 -10.10 20.77 5.47
N LYS A 499 -9.27 20.86 6.52
CA LYS A 499 -9.70 21.20 7.88
C LYS A 499 -10.12 22.68 8.01
N ASP A 500 -9.44 23.58 7.29
CA ASP A 500 -9.65 25.03 7.40
C ASP A 500 -10.82 25.55 6.52
N ARG A 501 -11.57 24.65 5.85
CA ARG A 501 -12.75 25.02 5.06
C ARG A 501 -13.82 25.68 5.93
N ARG A 502 -14.25 26.87 5.52
CA ARG A 502 -15.34 27.65 6.13
C ARG A 502 -16.73 27.08 5.78
N GLN A 503 -17.04 25.90 6.31
CA GLN A 503 -18.35 25.23 6.11
C GLN A 503 -19.55 26.02 6.67
N ASP A 504 -19.28 27.06 7.46
CA ASP A 504 -20.26 28.05 7.93
C ASP A 504 -20.64 29.06 6.83
N LEU A 505 -19.77 29.32 5.85
CA LEU A 505 -20.01 30.25 4.75
C LEU A 505 -20.48 29.56 3.47
N TYR A 506 -20.00 28.34 3.20
CA TYR A 506 -20.36 27.59 2.01
C TYR A 506 -20.44 26.09 2.30
N ARG A 507 -21.22 25.38 1.48
CA ARG A 507 -21.39 23.93 1.62
C ARG A 507 -21.55 23.27 0.27
N ILE A 508 -20.82 22.20 0.06
CA ILE A 508 -20.96 21.33 -1.11
C ILE A 508 -21.60 20.04 -0.60
N LYS A 509 -22.70 19.61 -1.23
CA LYS A 509 -23.43 18.41 -0.87
C LYS A 509 -23.93 17.73 -2.13
N LYS A 510 -23.83 16.40 -2.16
CA LYS A 510 -24.50 15.57 -3.16
C LYS A 510 -26.01 15.77 -3.04
N GLN A 511 -26.67 16.05 -4.15
CA GLN A 511 -28.13 16.03 -4.21
C GLN A 511 -28.60 14.58 -4.43
N PRO A 512 -29.70 14.14 -3.81
CA PRO A 512 -30.27 12.84 -4.11
C PRO A 512 -30.67 12.79 -5.58
N VAL A 513 -30.29 11.71 -6.27
CA VAL A 513 -30.64 11.50 -7.68
C VAL A 513 -32.16 11.40 -7.79
N SER A 514 -32.78 12.45 -8.31
CA SER A 514 -34.20 12.47 -8.62
C SER A 514 -34.41 11.68 -9.92
N ARG A 515 -35.01 10.48 -9.84
CA ARG A 515 -35.54 9.72 -10.99
C ARG A 515 -36.69 10.45 -11.71
N LYS A 516 -36.53 11.72 -12.10
CA LYS A 516 -37.60 12.51 -12.76
C LYS A 516 -37.51 12.53 -14.28
N ASN A 517 -36.53 11.86 -14.89
CA ASN A 517 -36.40 11.78 -16.35
C ASN A 517 -36.41 10.32 -16.87
N GLU A 518 -37.14 9.42 -16.22
CA GLU A 518 -37.70 8.28 -16.96
C GLU A 518 -38.92 8.81 -17.72
N PRO A 519 -39.01 8.66 -19.06
CA PRO A 519 -40.24 8.97 -19.76
C PRO A 519 -41.34 8.10 -19.16
N LYS A 520 -42.38 8.74 -18.59
CA LYS A 520 -43.58 8.02 -18.18
C LYS A 520 -44.17 7.34 -19.41
N LEU A 521 -44.49 6.06 -19.26
CA LEU A 521 -45.10 5.23 -20.30
C LEU A 521 -46.52 5.67 -20.72
N ASP A 522 -47.02 6.80 -20.22
CA ASP A 522 -48.42 7.22 -20.32
C ASP A 522 -48.68 8.33 -21.36
N ASP A 523 -47.64 8.90 -22.00
CA ASP A 523 -47.78 9.99 -22.99
C ASP A 523 -47.45 9.56 -24.43
N VAL A 524 -47.72 8.30 -24.78
CA VAL A 524 -47.76 7.87 -26.19
C VAL A 524 -49.23 7.89 -26.64
N PRO A 525 -49.65 8.77 -27.57
CA PRO A 525 -50.98 8.67 -28.15
C PRO A 525 -51.10 7.32 -28.88
N ASP A 526 -52.14 6.58 -28.53
CA ASP A 526 -52.50 5.27 -29.07
C ASP A 526 -52.66 5.36 -30.60
N LEU A 527 -51.60 4.99 -31.34
CA LEU A 527 -51.65 4.90 -32.79
C LEU A 527 -52.12 3.49 -33.15
N THR A 528 -53.44 3.39 -33.36
CA THR A 528 -54.07 2.20 -33.95
C THR A 528 -53.45 1.91 -35.32
N ILE A 529 -53.15 0.63 -35.54
CA ILE A 529 -52.62 0.06 -36.77
C ILE A 529 -53.65 0.23 -37.90
N GLU A 530 -53.62 1.34 -38.62
CA GLU A 530 -54.32 1.46 -39.91
C GLU A 530 -53.70 2.44 -40.94
N ASP A 531 -52.63 3.17 -40.63
CA ASP A 531 -52.02 4.13 -41.58
C ASP A 531 -50.66 3.67 -42.20
N ALA A 532 -50.42 2.36 -42.28
CA ALA A 532 -49.17 1.80 -42.82
C ALA A 532 -49.15 1.60 -44.35
N THR A 533 -49.85 2.42 -45.14
CA THR A 533 -49.86 2.30 -46.63
C THR A 533 -49.72 3.63 -47.39
N ALA A 534 -48.95 4.59 -46.88
CA ALA A 534 -48.59 5.79 -47.65
C ALA A 534 -47.10 5.80 -48.00
N GLU A 535 -46.78 5.76 -49.30
CA GLU A 535 -45.41 5.92 -49.82
C GLU A 535 -44.80 7.27 -49.40
N PRO A 536 -43.51 7.32 -49.05
CA PRO A 536 -42.86 8.57 -48.64
C PRO A 536 -42.68 9.50 -49.84
N LYS A 537 -43.24 10.72 -49.74
CA LYS A 537 -42.99 11.81 -50.69
C LYS A 537 -41.53 12.30 -50.59
N PRO A 538 -40.87 12.65 -51.71
CA PRO A 538 -39.48 13.07 -51.70
C PRO A 538 -39.33 14.45 -51.04
N VAL A 539 -38.46 14.51 -50.04
CA VAL A 539 -38.04 15.75 -49.38
C VAL A 539 -37.03 16.47 -50.29
N LYS A 540 -37.36 17.70 -50.70
CA LYS A 540 -36.44 18.58 -51.44
C LYS A 540 -35.34 19.08 -50.51
N VAL A 541 -34.09 18.69 -50.80
CA VAL A 541 -32.89 19.23 -50.18
C VAL A 541 -32.57 20.61 -50.81
N PRO A 542 -32.43 21.70 -50.04
CA PRO A 542 -31.98 22.98 -50.60
C PRO A 542 -30.49 22.92 -50.95
N ALA A 543 -30.16 23.40 -52.15
CA ALA A 543 -28.80 23.43 -52.68
C ALA A 543 -27.87 24.31 -51.81
N ARG A 544 -26.73 23.74 -51.39
CA ARG A 544 -25.61 24.48 -50.78
C ARG A 544 -25.02 25.44 -51.82
N THR A 545 -25.17 26.74 -51.61
CA THR A 545 -24.36 27.76 -52.30
C THR A 545 -22.95 27.76 -51.72
N THR A 546 -21.99 27.27 -52.50
CA THR A 546 -20.55 27.47 -52.28
C THR A 546 -20.21 28.94 -52.55
N ARG A 547 -19.82 29.67 -51.49
CA ARG A 547 -19.16 30.97 -51.64
C ARG A 547 -17.72 30.84 -51.13
N ALA A 548 -16.80 30.66 -52.07
CA ALA A 548 -15.37 30.75 -51.82
C ALA A 548 -15.04 32.21 -51.45
N ALA A 549 -14.60 32.42 -50.20
CA ALA A 549 -13.98 33.67 -49.79
C ALA A 549 -12.48 33.60 -50.09
N THR A 550 -12.06 34.27 -51.16
CA THR A 550 -10.66 34.52 -51.48
C THR A 550 -10.09 35.58 -50.52
N ALA A 551 -9.44 35.14 -49.45
CA ALA A 551 -8.62 36.02 -48.62
C ALA A 551 -7.27 36.26 -49.32
N ARG A 552 -7.03 37.50 -49.77
CA ARG A 552 -5.71 37.96 -50.25
C ARG A 552 -4.72 37.96 -49.08
N VAL A 553 -3.66 37.17 -49.21
CA VAL A 553 -2.49 37.23 -48.32
C VAL A 553 -1.68 38.48 -48.67
N THR A 554 -1.49 39.37 -47.69
CA THR A 554 -0.56 40.50 -47.78
C THR A 554 0.75 40.07 -47.11
N PRO A 555 1.94 40.26 -47.70
CA PRO A 555 3.18 39.83 -47.09
C PRO A 555 3.56 40.74 -45.91
N PRO A 556 4.19 40.21 -44.84
CA PRO A 556 4.61 41.04 -43.72
C PRO A 556 5.79 41.94 -44.12
N ARG A 557 5.71 43.19 -43.67
CA ARG A 557 6.76 44.22 -43.75
C ARG A 557 7.97 43.79 -42.92
N ALA A 558 9.17 43.86 -43.49
CA ALA A 558 10.42 43.62 -42.78
C ALA A 558 10.62 44.64 -41.64
N ALA A 559 10.81 44.15 -40.41
CA ALA A 559 11.25 44.94 -39.27
C ALA A 559 12.77 44.80 -39.12
N THR A 560 13.48 45.92 -39.22
CA THR A 560 14.93 46.06 -38.99
C THR A 560 15.26 45.96 -37.51
N THR A 561 16.12 45.02 -37.13
CA THR A 561 16.73 44.89 -35.79
C THR A 561 17.94 45.83 -35.62
N PRO A 562 18.11 46.51 -34.48
CA PRO A 562 19.34 47.28 -34.19
C PRO A 562 20.46 46.39 -33.63
N LYS A 563 21.71 46.67 -34.05
CA LYS A 563 22.93 45.98 -33.62
C LYS A 563 23.26 46.20 -32.12
N PRO A 564 23.82 45.21 -31.40
CA PRO A 564 24.24 45.39 -30.01
C PRO A 564 25.57 46.17 -29.88
N LYS A 565 25.63 47.08 -28.91
CA LYS A 565 26.84 47.78 -28.45
C LYS A 565 27.68 46.87 -27.56
N VAL A 566 28.98 46.82 -27.85
CA VAL A 566 30.02 46.17 -27.03
C VAL A 566 30.33 47.06 -25.81
N ILE A 567 30.23 46.51 -24.61
CA ILE A 567 30.77 47.11 -23.37
C ILE A 567 31.97 46.29 -22.93
N VAL A 568 33.10 46.96 -22.79
CA VAL A 568 34.40 46.40 -22.41
C VAL A 568 34.53 46.41 -20.88
N ALA A 569 34.88 45.28 -20.27
CA ALA A 569 35.35 45.20 -18.88
C ALA A 569 36.80 44.69 -18.85
N LYS A 570 37.67 45.40 -18.13
CA LYS A 570 39.10 45.11 -17.94
C LYS A 570 39.33 44.01 -16.86
N PRO A 571 40.48 43.30 -16.89
CA PRO A 571 40.77 42.19 -15.97
C PRO A 571 41.52 42.64 -14.70
N VAL A 572 41.34 41.91 -13.59
CA VAL A 572 42.18 42.00 -12.39
C VAL A 572 42.64 40.60 -11.97
N GLY A 573 43.97 40.42 -11.99
CA GLY A 573 44.76 39.68 -11.00
C GLY A 573 44.61 38.15 -10.90
N GLY A 574 45.60 37.43 -11.45
CA GLY A 574 45.90 36.04 -11.07
C GLY A 574 47.14 35.95 -10.18
N THR A 575 47.17 34.96 -9.28
CA THR A 575 48.41 34.45 -8.69
C THR A 575 48.27 32.95 -8.38
N GLU A 576 49.12 32.17 -9.07
CA GLU A 576 49.73 30.85 -8.81
C GLU A 576 49.00 29.73 -8.03
N ILE A 577 49.09 28.48 -8.55
CA ILE A 577 50.00 27.44 -8.01
C ILE A 577 50.19 26.29 -9.05
N LYS A 578 51.43 25.79 -9.07
CA LYS A 578 52.07 24.81 -9.96
C LYS A 578 51.51 23.37 -9.86
N THR A 579 51.46 22.66 -10.99
CA THR A 579 51.50 21.18 -11.04
C THR A 579 52.83 20.71 -11.64
N THR A 580 53.60 19.95 -10.85
CA THR A 580 54.79 19.22 -11.27
C THR A 580 54.42 17.85 -11.86
N ARG A 581 54.89 17.55 -13.06
CA ARG A 581 55.16 16.18 -13.54
C ARG A 581 56.65 16.05 -13.81
N ARG A 582 57.27 14.99 -13.30
CA ARG A 582 58.60 14.49 -13.72
C ARG A 582 58.48 13.03 -14.23
N PRO A 583 59.43 12.56 -15.05
CA PRO A 583 59.20 11.48 -16.01
C PRO A 583 59.91 10.14 -15.70
N ALA A 584 59.43 9.12 -16.42
CA ALA A 584 60.04 7.86 -16.89
C ALA A 584 61.32 7.26 -16.27
N LYS A 585 61.23 6.00 -15.82
CA LYS A 585 62.00 4.81 -16.25
C LYS A 585 61.86 3.69 -15.20
N GLY A 586 61.75 2.44 -15.65
CA GLY A 586 61.77 1.23 -14.83
C GLY A 586 60.62 0.30 -15.15
#